data_AF-A0A950NKC9-F1
#
_entry.id   AF-A0A950NKC9-F1
#
_cell.length_a   1.000
_cell.length_b   1.000
_cell.length_c   1.000
_cell.angle_alpha   90.00
_cell.angle_beta   90.00
_cell.angle_gamma   90.00
#
_symmetry.space_group_name_H-M   'P 1'
#
loop_
_entity.id
_entity.type
_entity.pdbx_description
1 polymer ?
#
loop_
_entity_poly.entity_id
_entity_poly.type
_entity_poly.pdbx_seq_one_letter_code
_entity_poly.pdbx_strand_id
1 'polypeptide(L)'
;MHCAAVHPYRVFRAREATGIANTVGTTASWATGMFFAIPLERITHQPVACYSAKTLWINAAPNEDVPDVAPVEEFERFDPVRYRELADVPDAHVAYLRRMKQLGRRPLMFVHIPHIFVAGPIDVSGLHPIAWDEPPRAEQAQKTGSVPE
;
A
#
# COMPACT_ATOMS: atom_id res chain seq x y z
N MET A 1 11.62 4.81 -6.87
CA MET A 1 10.91 4.68 -5.58
C MET A 1 9.51 4.10 -5.81
N HIS A 2 9.00 3.27 -4.90
CA HIS A 2 7.68 2.63 -5.00
C HIS A 2 6.75 3.21 -3.92
N CYS A 3 5.63 3.81 -4.32
CA CYS A 3 4.62 4.32 -3.41
C CYS A 3 3.33 3.54 -3.61
N ALA A 4 2.64 3.19 -2.52
CA ALA A 4 1.29 2.62 -2.60
C ALA A 4 0.26 3.76 -2.65
N ALA A 5 -0.80 3.61 -3.43
CA ALA A 5 -1.90 4.58 -3.51
C ALA A 5 -2.90 4.47 -2.34
N VAL A 6 -2.49 3.95 -1.18
CA VAL A 6 -3.36 3.71 -0.02
C VAL A 6 -2.61 3.97 1.28
N HIS A 7 -3.32 4.49 2.28
CA HIS A 7 -2.79 4.64 3.63
C HIS A 7 -2.40 3.28 4.24
N PRO A 8 -1.22 3.14 4.88
CA PRO A 8 -0.70 1.87 5.40
C PRO A 8 -1.63 1.20 6.42
N TYR A 9 -2.35 1.99 7.23
CA TYR A 9 -3.39 1.51 8.15
C TYR A 9 -4.44 0.60 7.52
N ARG A 10 -4.83 0.87 6.27
CA ARG A 10 -5.82 0.04 5.57
C ARG A 10 -5.30 -1.36 5.33
N VAL A 11 -4.02 -1.48 4.97
CA VAL A 11 -3.34 -2.78 4.81
C VAL A 11 -3.21 -3.49 6.16
N PHE A 12 -2.81 -2.77 7.21
CA PHE A 12 -2.75 -3.31 8.57
C PHE A 12 -4.11 -3.91 8.98
N ARG A 13 -5.20 -3.15 8.81
CA ARG A 13 -6.56 -3.56 9.15
C ARG A 13 -7.05 -4.74 8.31
N ALA A 14 -6.76 -4.78 7.02
CA ALA A 14 -7.12 -5.90 6.16
C ALA A 14 -6.44 -7.21 6.60
N ARG A 15 -5.19 -7.13 7.05
CA ARG A 15 -4.46 -8.28 7.61
C ARG A 15 -5.05 -8.74 8.93
N GLU A 16 -5.36 -7.82 9.85
CA GLU A 16 -6.07 -8.16 11.09
C GLU A 16 -7.41 -8.84 10.82
N ALA A 17 -8.22 -8.27 9.93
CA ALA A 17 -9.55 -8.78 9.59
C ALA A 17 -9.51 -10.16 8.93
N THR A 18 -8.41 -10.50 8.24
CA THR A 18 -8.19 -11.85 7.70
C THR A 18 -7.50 -12.78 8.69
N GLY A 19 -7.19 -12.30 9.90
CA GLY A 19 -6.51 -13.03 10.97
C GLY A 19 -5.09 -13.44 10.59
N ILE A 20 -4.40 -12.57 9.86
CA ILE A 20 -2.98 -12.66 9.55
C ILE A 20 -2.25 -11.76 10.55
N ALA A 21 -1.26 -12.32 11.25
CA ALA A 21 -0.52 -11.56 12.25
C ALA A 21 0.20 -10.35 11.63
N ASN A 22 0.08 -9.22 12.32
CA ASN A 22 0.89 -8.03 12.07
C ASN A 22 2.09 -8.07 13.03
N THR A 23 3.28 -7.79 12.50
CA THR A 23 4.49 -7.67 13.31
C THR A 23 4.75 -6.19 13.51
N VAL A 24 4.51 -5.69 14.72
CA VAL A 24 4.83 -4.32 15.13
C VAL A 24 6.13 -4.38 15.94
N GLY A 25 7.10 -3.51 15.63
CA GLY A 25 8.30 -3.34 16.46
C GLY A 25 9.39 -4.41 16.35
N THR A 26 9.44 -5.19 15.27
CA THR A 26 10.52 -6.18 15.05
C THR A 26 11.66 -5.61 14.20
N THR A 27 12.91 -5.99 14.50
CA THR A 27 14.17 -5.49 13.93
C THR A 27 14.45 -5.86 12.47
N ALA A 28 13.50 -6.45 11.74
CA ALA A 28 13.65 -6.70 10.31
C ALA A 28 13.54 -5.38 9.54
N SER A 29 14.46 -5.09 8.62
CA SER A 29 14.63 -3.74 8.02
C SER A 29 13.46 -3.24 7.16
N TRP A 30 12.54 -4.13 6.74
CA TRP A 30 11.27 -3.77 6.09
C TRP A 30 10.10 -3.62 7.08
N ALA A 31 10.33 -3.91 8.37
CA ALA A 31 9.33 -4.05 9.44
C ALA A 31 9.38 -2.92 10.48
N THR A 32 9.99 -1.78 10.17
CA THR A 32 9.81 -0.59 11.02
C THR A 32 8.34 -0.15 11.06
N GLY A 33 7.54 -0.55 10.05
CA GLY A 33 6.16 -0.15 9.94
C GLY A 33 6.01 1.35 9.70
N MET A 34 7.09 2.03 9.31
CA MET A 34 7.10 3.48 9.12
C MET A 34 6.94 3.83 7.64
N PHE A 35 5.98 4.70 7.38
CA PHE A 35 5.60 5.20 6.06
C PHE A 35 5.67 6.73 6.06
N PHE A 36 5.53 7.34 4.89
CA PHE A 36 5.37 8.79 4.76
C PHE A 36 4.14 9.07 3.89
N ALA A 37 3.34 10.05 4.28
CA ALA A 37 2.38 10.66 3.36
C ALA A 37 3.17 11.60 2.45
N ILE A 38 3.33 11.22 1.18
CA ILE A 38 4.10 11.98 0.20
C ILE A 38 3.14 12.89 -0.58
N PRO A 39 3.26 14.22 -0.46
CA PRO A 39 2.45 15.15 -1.24
C PRO A 39 2.77 15.05 -2.74
N LEU A 40 1.77 15.25 -3.60
CA LEU A 40 1.94 15.08 -5.04
C LEU A 40 2.99 16.04 -5.62
N GLU A 41 3.08 17.26 -5.11
CA GLU A 41 4.08 18.25 -5.52
C GLU A 41 5.53 17.76 -5.34
N ARG A 42 5.78 16.78 -4.47
CA ARG A 42 7.09 16.17 -4.25
C ARG A 42 7.49 15.17 -5.34
N ILE A 43 6.57 14.77 -6.21
CA ILE A 43 6.82 13.74 -7.23
C ILE A 43 6.45 14.18 -8.65
N THR A 44 5.55 15.16 -8.82
CA THR A 44 5.05 15.59 -10.14
C THR A 44 6.10 16.23 -11.04
N HIS A 45 7.25 16.62 -10.49
CA HIS A 45 8.38 17.16 -11.26
C HIS A 45 9.31 16.06 -11.82
N GLN A 46 9.06 14.78 -11.50
CA GLN A 46 9.84 13.63 -11.96
C GLN A 46 9.05 12.80 -12.98
N PRO A 47 9.70 11.92 -13.77
CA PRO A 47 8.98 10.89 -14.51
C PRO A 47 8.30 9.94 -13.52
N VAL A 48 6.99 9.77 -13.67
CA VAL A 48 6.17 8.91 -12.81
C VAL A 48 5.28 8.00 -13.65
N ALA A 49 5.22 6.73 -13.28
CA ALA A 49 4.31 5.74 -13.84
C ALA A 49 3.35 5.21 -12.78
N CYS A 50 2.14 4.85 -13.19
CA CYS A 50 1.16 4.14 -12.38
C CYS A 50 1.12 2.69 -12.84
N TYR A 51 1.07 1.75 -11.89
CA TYR A 51 0.84 0.33 -12.14
C TYR A 51 -0.42 -0.11 -11.42
N SER A 52 -1.41 -0.58 -12.19
CA SER A 52 -2.72 -0.91 -11.63
C SER A 52 -2.76 -2.20 -10.79
N ALA A 53 -1.75 -3.07 -10.94
CA ALA A 53 -1.54 -4.29 -10.16
C ALA A 53 -2.72 -5.28 -10.17
N LYS A 54 -3.51 -5.31 -11.24
CA LYS A 54 -4.70 -6.16 -11.36
C LYS A 54 -4.31 -7.63 -11.49
N THR A 55 -3.26 -7.93 -12.24
CA THR A 55 -2.84 -9.30 -12.54
C THR A 55 -1.77 -9.81 -11.56
N LEU A 56 -1.94 -11.05 -11.09
CA LEU A 56 -0.88 -11.76 -10.39
C LEU A 56 0.21 -12.16 -11.38
N TRP A 57 1.45 -12.08 -10.95
CA TRP A 57 2.64 -12.49 -11.70
C TRP A 57 3.61 -13.17 -10.73
N ILE A 58 4.69 -13.74 -11.27
CA ILE A 58 5.54 -14.71 -10.55
C ILE A 58 5.96 -14.27 -9.13
N ASN A 59 6.19 -12.98 -8.91
CA ASN A 59 6.58 -12.46 -7.59
C ASN A 59 5.50 -12.68 -6.50
N ALA A 60 4.21 -12.58 -6.86
CA ALA A 60 3.11 -12.77 -5.93
C ALA A 60 2.60 -14.22 -5.89
N ALA A 61 2.97 -15.03 -6.88
CA ALA A 61 2.47 -16.39 -7.07
C ALA A 61 3.53 -17.30 -7.76
N PRO A 62 4.70 -17.55 -7.14
CA PRO A 62 5.86 -18.16 -7.82
C PRO A 62 5.70 -19.64 -8.21
N ASN A 63 4.64 -20.30 -7.75
CA ASN A 63 4.37 -21.72 -8.00
C ASN A 63 3.01 -21.90 -8.68
N GLU A 64 2.59 -20.91 -9.45
CA GLU A 64 1.30 -20.88 -10.13
C GLU A 64 1.53 -20.57 -11.60
N ASP A 65 0.55 -20.94 -12.44
CA ASP A 65 0.54 -20.60 -13.85
C ASP A 65 0.16 -19.12 -14.01
N VAL A 66 1.15 -18.24 -13.88
CA VAL A 66 1.03 -16.79 -13.97
C VAL A 66 2.17 -16.22 -14.83
N PRO A 67 2.03 -15.01 -15.40
CA PRO A 67 3.10 -14.37 -16.14
C PRO A 67 4.40 -14.21 -15.35
N ASP A 68 5.54 -14.35 -16.03
CA ASP A 68 6.88 -14.14 -15.46
C ASP A 68 7.16 -12.67 -15.10
N VAL A 69 6.50 -11.75 -15.81
CA VAL A 69 6.63 -10.30 -15.64
C VAL A 69 5.26 -9.66 -15.48
N ALA A 70 5.23 -8.51 -14.81
CA ALA A 70 4.01 -7.72 -14.73
C ALA A 70 3.52 -7.32 -16.14
N PRO A 71 2.22 -7.43 -16.45
CA PRO A 71 1.70 -7.07 -17.77
C PRO A 71 1.95 -5.59 -18.09
N VAL A 72 2.51 -5.31 -19.26
CA VAL A 72 2.95 -3.95 -19.66
C VAL A 72 1.75 -3.01 -19.79
N GLU A 73 0.60 -3.52 -20.22
CA GLU A 73 -0.66 -2.80 -20.35
C GLU A 73 -1.23 -2.28 -19.03
N GLU A 74 -0.74 -2.78 -17.90
CA GLU A 74 -1.11 -2.27 -16.58
C GLU A 74 -0.28 -1.06 -16.12
N PHE A 75 0.72 -0.68 -16.91
CA PHE A 75 1.52 0.50 -16.69
C PHE A 75 1.01 1.66 -17.54
N GLU A 76 0.65 2.76 -16.88
CA GLU A 76 0.28 4.01 -17.55
C GLU A 76 1.15 5.17 -17.06
N ARG A 77 1.26 6.22 -17.89
CA ARG A 77 1.87 7.47 -17.44
C ARG A 77 1.03 8.04 -16.31
N PHE A 78 1.68 8.48 -15.24
CA PHE A 78 0.99 9.10 -14.12
C PHE A 78 0.33 10.42 -14.53
N ASP A 79 -0.91 10.61 -14.08
CA ASP A 79 -1.66 11.85 -14.24
C ASP A 79 -2.17 12.32 -12.86
N PRO A 80 -1.64 13.43 -12.32
CA PRO A 80 -2.04 13.94 -11.01
C PRO A 80 -3.51 14.38 -10.95
N VAL A 81 -4.13 14.74 -12.09
CA VAL A 81 -5.54 15.15 -12.14
C VAL A 81 -6.46 13.94 -11.98
N ARG A 82 -6.04 12.78 -12.50
CA ARG A 82 -6.77 11.50 -12.38
C ARG A 82 -6.44 10.74 -11.09
N TYR A 83 -5.30 11.00 -10.48
CA TYR A 83 -4.88 10.30 -9.27
C TYR A 83 -5.84 10.52 -8.10
N ARG A 84 -6.22 9.42 -7.44
CA ARG A 84 -6.98 9.43 -6.19
C ARG A 84 -6.33 8.42 -5.25
N GLU A 85 -6.12 8.82 -4.01
CA GLU A 85 -5.79 7.88 -2.95
C GLU A 85 -6.99 6.96 -2.72
N LEU A 86 -6.70 5.67 -2.51
CA LEU A 86 -7.72 4.68 -2.20
C LEU A 86 -8.24 4.89 -0.78
N ALA A 87 -9.56 4.90 -0.64
CA ALA A 87 -10.21 5.00 0.67
C ALA A 87 -9.94 3.76 1.54
N ASP A 88 -9.79 2.58 0.92
CA ASP A 88 -9.46 1.31 1.56
C ASP A 88 -8.70 0.39 0.57
N VAL A 89 -8.22 -0.78 1.04
CA VAL A 89 -7.60 -1.77 0.15
C VAL A 89 -8.62 -2.37 -0.82
N PRO A 90 -8.21 -2.75 -2.05
CA PRO A 90 -9.11 -3.43 -2.99
C PRO A 90 -9.56 -4.81 -2.51
N ASP A 91 -10.78 -5.22 -2.87
CA ASP A 91 -11.32 -6.55 -2.53
C ASP A 91 -10.42 -7.70 -3.00
N ALA A 92 -9.77 -7.53 -4.16
CA ALA A 92 -8.80 -8.48 -4.68
C ALA A 92 -7.62 -8.69 -3.73
N HIS A 93 -7.16 -7.63 -3.04
CA HIS A 93 -6.13 -7.74 -2.00
C HIS A 93 -6.64 -8.59 -0.83
N VAL A 94 -7.86 -8.34 -0.35
CA VAL A 94 -8.46 -9.12 0.75
C VAL A 94 -8.63 -10.59 0.36
N ALA A 95 -9.08 -10.86 -0.88
CA ALA A 95 -9.18 -12.22 -1.41
C ALA A 95 -7.81 -12.91 -1.46
N TYR A 96 -6.77 -12.19 -1.91
CA TYR A 96 -5.39 -12.68 -1.88
C TYR A 96 -4.92 -13.03 -0.45
N LEU A 97 -5.16 -12.16 0.54
CA LEU A 97 -4.81 -12.42 1.93
C LEU A 97 -5.49 -13.69 2.47
N ARG A 98 -6.81 -13.84 2.24
CA ARG A 98 -7.56 -15.04 2.65
C ARG A 98 -6.99 -16.30 2.02
N ARG A 99 -6.68 -16.25 0.72
CA ARG A 99 -6.08 -17.38 -0.02
C ARG A 99 -4.72 -17.75 0.55
N MET A 100 -3.85 -16.77 0.81
CA MET A 100 -2.52 -17.04 1.40
C MET A 100 -2.64 -17.70 2.78
N LYS A 101 -3.58 -17.22 3.61
CA LYS A 101 -3.86 -17.85 4.90
C LYS A 101 -4.34 -19.30 4.77
N GLN A 102 -5.27 -19.57 3.85
CA GLN A 102 -5.76 -20.94 3.58
C GLN A 102 -4.63 -21.87 3.13
N LEU A 103 -3.68 -21.36 2.34
CA LEU A 103 -2.52 -22.10 1.87
C LEU A 103 -1.38 -22.19 2.90
N GLY A 104 -1.53 -21.58 4.10
CA GLY A 104 -0.46 -21.51 5.09
C GLY A 104 0.77 -20.71 4.63
N ARG A 105 0.62 -19.83 3.63
CA ARG A 105 1.70 -19.05 3.03
C ARG A 105 1.74 -17.64 3.61
N ARG A 106 2.94 -17.08 3.71
CA ARG A 106 3.14 -15.69 4.11
C ARG A 106 2.76 -14.76 2.95
N PRO A 107 1.76 -13.87 3.10
CA PRO A 107 1.37 -12.95 2.04
C PRO A 107 2.40 -11.82 1.87
N LEU A 108 2.52 -11.35 0.63
CA LEU A 108 3.10 -10.05 0.32
C LEU A 108 2.17 -8.91 0.75
N MET A 109 2.73 -7.71 0.93
CA MET A 109 2.05 -6.60 1.57
C MET A 109 1.10 -5.82 0.64
N PHE A 110 1.44 -5.67 -0.65
CA PHE A 110 0.75 -4.74 -1.55
C PHE A 110 0.17 -5.39 -2.83
N VAL A 111 -0.08 -6.70 -2.82
CA VAL A 111 -0.65 -7.40 -3.99
C VAL A 111 -2.04 -6.85 -4.31
N HIS A 112 -2.32 -6.56 -5.58
CA HIS A 112 -3.56 -5.91 -6.02
C HIS A 112 -3.80 -4.48 -5.53
N ILE A 113 -2.81 -3.85 -4.91
CA ILE A 113 -2.85 -2.42 -4.59
C ILE A 113 -2.11 -1.67 -5.70
N PRO A 114 -2.70 -0.62 -6.31
CA PRO A 114 -2.01 0.18 -7.31
C PRO A 114 -0.75 0.84 -6.76
N HIS A 115 0.30 0.86 -7.58
CA HIS A 115 1.60 1.44 -7.23
C HIS A 115 1.92 2.66 -8.10
N ILE A 116 2.54 3.65 -7.48
CA ILE A 116 3.11 4.81 -8.15
C ILE A 116 4.63 4.65 -8.15
N PHE A 117 5.23 4.60 -9.33
CA PHE A 117 6.66 4.47 -9.55
C PHE A 117 7.26 5.81 -9.91
N VAL A 118 8.11 6.34 -9.03
CA VAL A 118 8.83 7.60 -9.24
C VAL A 118 10.25 7.31 -9.68
N ALA A 119 10.66 7.85 -10.83
CA ALA A 119 11.98 7.68 -11.40
C ALA A 119 13.01 8.62 -10.74
N GLY A 120 13.37 8.29 -9.50
CA GLY A 120 14.33 9.05 -8.72
C GLY A 120 14.08 8.98 -7.22
N PRO A 121 14.90 9.69 -6.42
CA PRO A 121 14.66 9.88 -5.00
C PRO A 121 13.47 10.82 -4.76
N ILE A 122 12.80 10.66 -3.62
CA ILE A 122 11.77 11.57 -3.15
C ILE A 122 12.28 12.28 -1.91
N ASP A 123 12.23 13.60 -1.88
CA ASP A 123 12.57 14.37 -0.68
C ASP A 123 11.50 14.17 0.40
N VAL A 124 11.90 13.58 1.52
CA VAL A 124 11.05 13.32 2.69
C VAL A 124 11.34 14.28 3.84
N SER A 125 12.18 15.29 3.63
CA SER A 125 12.51 16.28 4.65
C SER A 125 11.25 17.01 5.12
N GLY A 126 11.05 17.03 6.44
CA GLY A 126 9.89 17.65 7.07
C GLY A 126 8.59 16.85 6.97
N LEU A 127 8.58 15.66 6.36
CA LEU A 127 7.42 14.77 6.38
C LEU A 127 7.35 14.02 7.70
N HIS A 128 6.14 13.90 8.24
CA HIS A 128 5.90 13.09 9.43
C HIS A 128 5.91 11.61 9.08
N PRO A 129 6.66 10.77 9.83
CA PRO A 129 6.61 9.34 9.63
C PRO A 129 5.30 8.81 10.23
N ILE A 130 4.69 7.85 9.55
CA ILE A 130 3.39 7.26 9.88
C ILE A 130 3.63 5.81 10.28
N ALA A 131 3.23 5.44 11.49
CA ALA A 131 3.21 4.03 11.86
C ALA A 131 2.06 3.32 11.15
N TRP A 132 2.28 2.13 10.62
CA TRP A 132 1.26 1.44 9.81
C TRP A 132 0.02 1.00 10.58
N ASP A 133 0.08 0.93 11.91
CA ASP A 133 -1.05 0.67 12.80
C ASP A 133 -1.75 1.96 13.25
N GLU A 134 -1.27 3.12 12.79
CA GLU A 134 -1.86 4.42 13.07
C GLU A 134 -2.92 4.78 12.01
N PRO A 135 -4.18 5.06 12.38
CA PRO A 135 -5.22 5.49 11.44
C PRO A 135 -4.93 6.87 10.82
N PRO A 136 -5.50 7.18 9.64
CA PRO A 136 -5.37 8.50 9.03
C PRO A 136 -5.79 9.63 10.00
N ARG A 137 -5.04 10.74 10.04
CA ARG A 137 -5.28 11.85 10.99
C ARG A 137 -6.71 12.40 10.96
N ALA A 138 -7.35 12.42 9.79
CA ALA A 138 -8.74 12.86 9.64
C ALA A 138 -9.73 11.99 10.47
N GLU A 139 -9.43 10.71 10.65
CA GLU A 139 -10.24 9.78 11.46
C GLU A 139 -9.91 9.88 12.96
N GLN A 140 -8.69 10.29 13.31
CA GLN A 140 -8.29 10.54 14.69
C GLN A 140 -9.02 11.77 15.26
N ALA A 141 -9.10 12.85 14.48
CA ALA A 141 -9.78 14.09 14.88
C ALA A 141 -11.28 13.90 15.15
N GLN A 142 -11.94 12.98 14.45
CA GLN A 142 -13.35 12.65 14.65
C GLN A 142 -13.59 11.90 15.98
N LYS A 143 -12.63 11.10 16.45
CA LYS A 143 -12.74 10.38 17.73
C LYS A 143 -12.56 11.30 18.95
N THR A 144 -11.79 12.37 18.81
CA THR A 144 -11.59 13.37 19.88
C THR A 144 -12.73 14.40 20.00
N GLY A 145 -13.65 14.44 19.03
CA GLY A 145 -14.78 15.38 19.02
C GLY A 145 -16.07 14.88 19.68
N SER A 146 -16.07 13.71 20.33
CA SER A 146 -17.23 13.14 21.01
C SER A 146 -17.08 13.21 22.53
N VAL A 147 -17.25 14.40 23.10
CA VAL A 147 -17.67 14.56 24.50
C VAL A 147 -18.88 15.49 24.48
N PRO A 148 -20.12 14.99 24.65
CA PRO A 148 -21.23 15.82 25.07
C PRO A 148 -21.19 16.01 26.59
N GLU A 149 -21.64 17.18 27.01
CA GLU A 149 -21.85 17.63 28.41
C GLU A 149 -22.68 16.67 29.28
#